data_AF-A0AAP3YJ91-F1
#
_entry.id   AF-A0AAP3YJ91-F1
#
_cell.length_a   1.000
_cell.length_b   1.000
_cell.length_c   1.000
_cell.angle_alpha   90.00
_cell.angle_beta   90.00
_cell.angle_gamma   90.00
#
_symmetry.space_group_name_H-M   'P 1'
#
loop_
_entity.id
_entity.type
_entity.pdbx_description
1 polymer ?
#
loop_
_entity_poly.entity_id
_entity_poly.type
_entity_poly.pdbx_seq_one_letter_code
_entity_poly.pdbx_strand_id
1 'polypeptide(L)'
;MKKLSTKIITILALCIALNIVGSNIALLLKLPIYLDTIGTILAASLAGPVGGVTVGALTSIIVGLTTDLFSLYYLPVQLIIGFIAGLVYSHYAADTFKKLWWLAIIISLPATLVSSAITLFLFHGITSSGSAIIVQILAKLG
;
A
#
# COMPACT_ATOMS: atom_id res chain seq x y z
N MET A 1 1.38 -25.09 14.94
CA MET A 1 1.02 -23.66 14.83
C MET A 1 2.13 -22.84 15.48
N LYS A 2 2.93 -22.08 14.72
CA LYS A 2 3.91 -21.15 15.31
C LYS A 2 3.12 -20.13 16.14
N LYS A 3 3.32 -20.08 17.46
CA LYS A 3 2.68 -19.07 18.32
C LYS A 3 3.10 -17.69 17.79
N LEU A 4 2.14 -16.92 17.28
CA LEU A 4 2.34 -15.50 16.99
C LEU A 4 2.73 -14.84 18.32
N SER A 5 3.98 -14.39 18.40
CA SER A 5 4.48 -13.69 19.57
C SER A 5 3.66 -12.43 19.76
N THR A 6 3.26 -12.13 21.00
CA THR A 6 2.49 -10.92 21.35
C THR A 6 3.14 -9.67 20.76
N LYS A 7 4.48 -9.63 20.71
CA LYS A 7 5.27 -8.57 20.09
C LYS A 7 4.93 -8.36 18.60
N ILE A 8 4.77 -9.43 17.83
CA ILE A 8 4.46 -9.33 16.40
C ILE A 8 3.07 -8.72 16.22
N ILE A 9 2.08 -9.17 17.01
CA ILE A 9 0.72 -8.65 16.94
C ILE A 9 0.69 -7.15 17.26
N THR A 10 1.42 -6.71 18.30
CA THR A 10 1.52 -5.30 18.66
C THR A 10 2.17 -4.46 17.54
N ILE A 11 3.21 -4.99 16.88
CA ILE A 11 3.87 -4.31 15.75
C ILE A 11 2.89 -4.19 14.57
N LEU A 12 2.17 -5.25 14.22
CA LEU A 12 1.19 -5.21 13.13
C LEU A 12 0.09 -4.18 13.39
N ALA A 13 -0.40 -4.11 14.64
CA ALA A 13 -1.37 -3.09 15.04
C ALA A 13 -0.82 -1.66 14.88
N LEU A 14 0.45 -1.44 15.23
CA LEU A 14 1.13 -0.16 15.03
C LEU A 14 1.32 0.18 13.55
N CYS A 15 1.62 -0.82 12.70
CA CYS A 15 1.69 -0.63 11.25
C CYS A 15 0.33 -0.22 10.64
N ILE A 16 -0.77 -0.79 11.13
CA ILE A 16 -2.14 -0.39 10.71
C ILE A 16 -2.40 1.06 11.12
N ALA A 17 -2.10 1.42 12.37
CA ALA A 17 -2.27 2.79 12.85
C ALA A 17 -1.43 3.78 12.02
N LEU A 18 -0.18 3.43 11.71
CA LEU A 18 0.71 4.23 10.86
C LEU A 18 0.10 4.42 9.47
N ASN A 19 -0.45 3.37 8.87
CA ASN A 19 -1.07 3.48 7.56
C ASN A 19 -2.31 4.38 7.58
N ILE A 20 -3.18 4.24 8.59
CA ILE A 20 -4.37 5.09 8.72
C ILE A 20 -3.97 6.57 8.83
N VAL A 21 -2.97 6.88 9.66
CA VAL A 21 -2.43 8.25 9.79
C VAL A 21 -1.85 8.70 8.45
N GLY A 22 -1.09 7.84 7.77
CA GLY A 22 -0.54 8.10 6.44
C GLY A 22 -1.62 8.42 5.40
N SER A 23 -2.68 7.61 5.31
CA SER A 23 -3.83 7.84 4.42
C SER A 23 -4.42 9.22 4.67
N ASN A 24 -4.69 9.56 5.94
CA ASN A 24 -5.31 10.83 6.30
C ASN A 24 -4.42 12.04 5.96
N ILE A 25 -3.11 11.95 6.20
CA ILE A 25 -2.17 13.00 5.82
C ILE A 25 -2.13 13.16 4.30
N ALA A 26 -2.07 12.05 3.55
CA ALA A 26 -2.05 12.08 2.09
C ALA A 26 -3.32 12.70 1.51
N LEU A 27 -4.48 12.39 2.08
CA LEU A 27 -5.77 12.95 1.68
C LEU A 27 -5.88 14.44 2.04
N LEU A 28 -5.51 14.81 3.27
CA LEU A 28 -5.57 16.19 3.75
C LEU A 28 -4.70 17.13 2.90
N LEU A 29 -3.49 16.70 2.59
CA LEU A 29 -2.52 17.46 1.80
C LEU A 29 -2.66 17.25 0.29
N LYS A 30 -3.60 16.40 -0.15
CA LYS A 30 -3.78 15.98 -1.56
C LYS A 30 -2.47 15.54 -2.22
N LEU A 31 -1.69 14.74 -1.51
CA LEU A 31 -0.41 14.24 -2.01
C LEU A 31 -0.65 13.23 -3.14
N PRO A 32 0.17 13.26 -4.22
CA PRO A 32 0.10 12.27 -5.30
C PRO A 32 0.85 10.96 -4.94
N ILE A 33 0.82 10.55 -3.67
CA ILE A 33 1.49 9.35 -3.16
C ILE A 33 0.64 8.64 -2.10
N TYR A 34 0.73 7.31 -2.06
CA TYR A 34 0.01 6.45 -1.12
C TYR A 34 0.89 6.13 0.10
N LEU A 35 0.68 6.87 1.20
CA LEU A 35 1.47 6.72 2.45
C LEU A 35 1.06 5.50 3.29
N ASP A 36 -0.09 4.93 3.00
CA ASP A 36 -0.69 3.74 3.64
C ASP A 36 -0.05 2.42 3.19
N THR A 37 0.98 2.50 2.36
CA THR A 37 1.79 1.35 1.94
C THR A 37 3.02 1.16 2.82
N ILE A 38 3.44 2.18 3.57
CA ILE A 38 4.66 2.14 4.40
C ILE A 38 4.53 1.08 5.50
N GLY A 39 3.44 1.11 6.27
CA GLY A 39 3.15 0.12 7.31
C GLY A 39 2.94 -1.27 6.74
N THR A 40 2.36 -1.39 5.54
CA THR A 40 2.19 -2.67 4.83
C THR A 40 3.53 -3.30 4.50
N ILE A 41 4.48 -2.53 3.94
CA ILE A 41 5.83 -3.02 3.62
C ILE A 41 6.62 -3.35 4.90
N LEU A 42 6.52 -2.52 5.94
CA LEU A 42 7.16 -2.78 7.24
C LEU A 42 6.63 -4.05 7.91
N ALA A 43 5.31 -4.26 7.88
CA ALA A 43 4.70 -5.49 8.37
C ALA A 43 5.12 -6.71 7.54
N ALA A 44 5.22 -6.54 6.22
CA ALA A 44 5.66 -7.59 5.32
C ALA A 44 7.12 -8.00 5.56
N SER A 45 8.01 -7.05 5.86
CA SER A 45 9.41 -7.35 6.13
C SER A 45 9.63 -8.00 7.50
N LEU A 46 8.82 -7.65 8.51
CA LEU A 46 8.96 -8.16 9.87
C LEU A 46 8.21 -9.48 10.13
N ALA A 47 7.05 -9.67 9.52
CA ALA A 47 6.17 -10.81 9.76
C ALA A 47 5.85 -11.62 8.48
N GLY A 48 6.55 -11.34 7.39
CA GLY A 48 6.42 -12.03 6.11
C GLY A 48 5.13 -11.67 5.35
N PRO A 49 4.79 -12.45 4.30
CA PRO A 49 3.64 -12.17 3.42
C PRO A 49 2.32 -12.02 4.18
N VAL A 50 2.09 -12.87 5.18
CA VAL A 50 0.84 -12.86 5.96
C VAL A 50 0.73 -11.56 6.78
N GLY A 51 1.81 -11.09 7.37
CA GLY A 51 1.85 -9.81 8.09
C GLY A 51 1.57 -8.62 7.18
N GLY A 52 2.22 -8.56 6.01
CA GLY A 52 1.98 -7.51 5.02
C GLY A 52 0.53 -7.49 4.53
N VAL A 53 0.03 -8.64 4.09
CA VAL A 53 -1.35 -8.80 3.59
C VAL A 53 -2.37 -8.38 4.64
N THR A 54 -2.22 -8.83 5.89
CA THR A 54 -3.16 -8.50 6.96
C THR A 54 -3.18 -7.01 7.25
N VAL A 55 -2.02 -6.36 7.36
CA VAL A 55 -1.94 -4.92 7.63
C VAL A 55 -2.51 -4.11 6.46
N GLY A 56 -2.16 -4.43 5.22
CA GLY A 56 -2.68 -3.72 4.04
C GLY A 56 -4.19 -3.88 3.87
N ALA A 57 -4.71 -5.11 4.05
CA ALA A 57 -6.14 -5.38 3.96
C ALA A 57 -6.93 -4.65 5.04
N LEU A 58 -6.51 -4.76 6.31
CA LEU A 58 -7.21 -4.12 7.42
C LEU A 58 -7.16 -2.60 7.32
N THR A 59 -6.03 -2.05 6.91
CA THR A 59 -5.92 -0.61 6.61
C THR A 59 -6.95 -0.19 5.57
N SER A 60 -6.98 -0.88 4.42
CA SER A 60 -7.87 -0.54 3.30
C SER A 60 -9.34 -0.62 3.70
N ILE A 61 -9.70 -1.61 4.53
CA ILE A 61 -11.05 -1.77 5.06
C ILE A 61 -11.39 -0.63 6.03
N ILE A 62 -10.52 -0.36 7.01
CA ILE A 62 -10.79 0.65 8.04
C ILE A 62 -10.88 2.04 7.42
N VAL A 63 -9.88 2.45 6.63
CA VAL A 63 -9.85 3.73 5.92
C VAL A 63 -11.03 3.81 4.95
N GLY A 64 -11.28 2.72 4.23
CA GLY A 64 -12.41 2.51 3.34
C GLY A 64 -13.78 2.80 3.94
N LEU A 65 -13.98 2.37 5.18
CA LEU A 65 -15.25 2.52 5.90
C LEU A 65 -15.36 3.83 6.68
N THR A 66 -14.25 4.54 6.91
CA THR A 66 -14.22 5.70 7.83
C THR A 66 -13.94 7.03 7.14
N THR A 67 -12.90 7.08 6.31
CA THR A 67 -12.34 8.34 5.80
C THR A 67 -12.38 8.45 4.28
N ASP A 68 -12.16 7.35 3.57
CA ASP A 68 -12.10 7.37 2.11
C ASP A 68 -12.57 6.05 1.48
N LEU A 69 -13.77 6.08 0.88
CA LEU A 69 -14.38 4.93 0.22
C LEU A 69 -13.54 4.37 -0.93
N PHE A 70 -12.74 5.21 -1.61
CA PHE A 70 -11.86 4.77 -2.70
C PHE A 70 -10.83 3.73 -2.20
N SER A 71 -10.41 3.81 -0.92
CA SER A 71 -9.46 2.87 -0.32
C SER A 71 -9.96 1.42 -0.34
N LEU A 72 -11.28 1.16 -0.25
CA LEU A 72 -11.84 -0.19 -0.37
C LEU A 72 -11.55 -0.80 -1.74
N TYR A 73 -11.63 0.00 -2.79
CA TYR A 73 -11.40 -0.47 -4.16
C TYR A 73 -9.92 -0.73 -4.43
N TYR A 74 -9.01 -0.08 -3.70
CA TYR A 74 -7.57 -0.33 -3.75
C TYR A 74 -7.11 -1.49 -2.84
N LEU A 75 -8.02 -2.18 -2.14
CA LEU A 75 -7.70 -3.35 -1.33
C LEU A 75 -6.90 -4.42 -2.10
N PRO A 76 -7.23 -4.80 -3.35
CA PRO A 76 -6.43 -5.76 -4.11
C PRO A 76 -4.97 -5.30 -4.32
N VAL A 77 -4.74 -4.00 -4.46
CA VAL A 77 -3.39 -3.42 -4.60
C VAL A 77 -2.60 -3.62 -3.31
N GLN A 78 -3.21 -3.31 -2.16
CA GLN A 78 -2.60 -3.52 -0.84
C GLN A 78 -2.30 -4.99 -0.56
N LEU A 79 -3.16 -5.92 -0.99
CA LEU A 79 -2.90 -7.37 -0.90
C LEU A 79 -1.67 -7.78 -1.72
N ILE A 80 -1.59 -7.33 -2.98
CA ILE A 80 -0.48 -7.64 -3.88
C ILE A 80 0.83 -7.09 -3.31
N ILE A 81 0.84 -5.84 -2.84
CA ILE A 81 2.02 -5.23 -2.23
C ILE A 81 2.45 -6.03 -1.00
N GLY A 82 1.54 -6.29 -0.06
CA GLY A 82 1.85 -7.03 1.16
C GLY A 82 2.39 -8.43 0.89
N PHE A 83 1.82 -9.12 -0.10
CA PHE A 83 2.24 -10.46 -0.49
C PHE A 83 3.62 -10.47 -1.16
N ILE A 84 3.81 -9.65 -2.20
CA ILE A 84 5.08 -9.59 -2.94
C ILE A 84 6.19 -9.08 -2.03
N ALA A 85 5.96 -7.99 -1.28
CA ALA A 85 6.94 -7.46 -0.35
C ALA A 85 7.34 -8.53 0.68
N GLY A 86 6.37 -9.25 1.24
CA GLY A 86 6.67 -10.26 2.25
C GLY A 86 7.43 -11.46 1.69
N LEU A 87 7.14 -11.90 0.47
CA LEU A 87 7.92 -12.96 -0.19
C LEU A 87 9.35 -12.50 -0.44
N VAL A 88 9.48 -11.30 -1.00
CA VAL A 88 10.75 -10.71 -1.39
C VAL A 88 11.65 -10.51 -0.16
N TYR A 89 11.14 -9.90 0.91
CA TYR A 89 11.91 -9.68 2.15
C TYR A 89 12.14 -10.97 2.96
N SER A 90 11.33 -12.01 2.76
CA SER A 90 11.57 -13.33 3.40
C SER A 90 12.70 -14.11 2.72
N HIS A 91 13.00 -13.85 1.45
CA HIS A 91 14.04 -14.57 0.69
C HIS A 91 15.31 -13.75 0.47
N TYR A 92 15.20 -12.42 0.45
CA TYR A 92 16.31 -11.52 0.16
C TYR A 92 16.45 -10.46 1.26
N ALA A 93 17.63 -10.41 1.88
CA ALA A 93 18.00 -9.28 2.72
C ALA A 93 18.30 -8.06 1.83
N ALA A 94 17.66 -6.93 2.12
CA ALA A 94 17.95 -5.64 1.49
C ALA A 94 19.24 -5.03 2.06
N ASP A 95 20.35 -5.73 1.88
CA ASP A 95 21.68 -5.39 2.43
C ASP A 95 22.41 -4.30 1.61
N THR A 96 22.04 -4.13 0.34
CA THR A 96 22.73 -3.25 -0.62
C THR A 96 21.76 -2.29 -1.30
N PHE A 97 22.15 -1.03 -1.46
CA PHE A 97 21.33 0.00 -2.14
C PHE A 97 20.85 -0.42 -3.54
N LYS A 98 21.71 -1.09 -4.33
CA LYS A 98 21.32 -1.63 -5.65
C LYS A 98 20.20 -2.67 -5.56
N LYS A 99 20.22 -3.55 -4.55
CA LYS A 99 19.15 -4.53 -4.35
C LYS A 99 17.87 -3.83 -3.92
N LEU A 100 17.95 -2.83 -3.04
CA LEU A 100 16.78 -2.06 -2.60
C LEU A 100 16.01 -1.45 -3.79
N TRP A 101 16.71 -0.90 -4.78
CA TRP A 101 16.09 -0.39 -6.01
C TRP A 101 15.36 -1.48 -6.81
N TRP A 102 15.98 -2.65 -7.00
CA TRP A 102 15.34 -3.77 -7.69
C TRP A 102 14.12 -4.31 -6.95
N LEU A 103 14.20 -4.44 -5.62
CA LEU A 103 13.10 -4.88 -4.78
C LEU A 103 11.93 -3.90 -4.86
N ALA A 104 12.23 -2.59 -4.85
CA ALA A 104 11.22 -1.55 -4.99
C ALA A 104 10.47 -1.64 -6.34
N ILE A 105 11.18 -1.90 -7.43
CA ILE A 105 10.56 -2.09 -8.76
C ILE A 105 9.66 -3.32 -8.79
N ILE A 106 10.13 -4.44 -8.23
CA ILE A 106 9.37 -5.70 -8.21
C ILE A 106 8.07 -5.55 -7.42
N ILE A 107 8.08 -4.78 -6.33
CA ILE A 107 6.90 -4.53 -5.51
C ILE A 107 5.97 -3.49 -6.17
N SER A 108 6.53 -2.39 -6.68
CA SER A 108 5.73 -1.28 -7.18
C SER A 108 5.08 -1.55 -8.53
N LEU A 109 5.77 -2.23 -9.45
CA LEU A 109 5.31 -2.37 -10.83
C LEU A 109 3.97 -3.15 -10.96
N PRO A 110 3.80 -4.33 -10.33
CA PRO A 110 2.52 -5.03 -10.34
C PRO A 110 1.42 -4.23 -9.64
N ALA A 111 1.76 -3.57 -8.52
CA ALA A 111 0.83 -2.75 -7.76
C ALA A 111 0.33 -1.55 -8.56
N THR A 112 1.23 -0.85 -9.25
CA THR A 112 0.89 0.31 -10.10
C THR A 112 0.05 -0.10 -11.30
N LEU A 113 0.30 -1.27 -11.91
CA LEU A 113 -0.52 -1.77 -13.02
C LEU A 113 -1.97 -2.02 -12.57
N VAL A 114 -2.15 -2.71 -11.44
CA VAL A 114 -3.48 -3.00 -10.90
C VAL A 114 -4.17 -1.72 -10.43
N SER A 115 -3.45 -0.84 -9.74
CA SER A 115 -3.97 0.46 -9.30
C SER A 115 -4.41 1.33 -10.49
N SER A 116 -3.61 1.38 -11.55
CA SER A 116 -3.91 2.16 -12.76
C SER A 116 -5.14 1.60 -13.48
N ALA A 117 -5.24 0.28 -13.60
CA ALA A 117 -6.41 -0.38 -14.20
C ALA A 117 -7.69 -0.06 -13.42
N ILE A 118 -7.67 -0.18 -12.09
CA ILE A 118 -8.82 0.17 -11.24
C ILE A 118 -9.20 1.65 -11.44
N THR A 119 -8.21 2.54 -11.43
CA THR A 119 -8.44 3.98 -11.57
C THR A 119 -9.07 4.35 -12.92
N LEU A 120 -8.63 3.69 -13.99
CA LEU A 120 -9.12 3.96 -15.34
C LEU A 120 -10.51 3.37 -15.56
N PHE A 121 -10.71 2.09 -15.25
CA PHE A 121 -11.97 1.39 -15.54
C PHE A 121 -13.11 1.79 -14.60
N LEU A 122 -12.82 2.00 -13.31
CA LEU A 122 -13.86 2.22 -12.31
C LEU A 122 -14.14 3.71 -12.09
N PHE A 123 -13.08 4.53 -12.12
CA PHE A 123 -13.16 5.93 -11.70
C PHE A 123 -12.90 6.93 -12.83
N HIS A 124 -12.59 6.45 -14.05
CA HIS A 124 -12.31 7.30 -15.21
C HIS A 124 -11.23 8.37 -14.93
N GLY A 125 -10.30 8.09 -14.01
CA GLY A 125 -9.24 9.03 -13.61
C GLY A 125 -9.61 10.05 -12.52
N ILE A 126 -10.85 10.04 -11.99
CA ILE A 126 -11.29 10.96 -10.94
C ILE A 126 -11.41 10.20 -9.62
N THR A 127 -10.47 10.42 -8.70
CA THR A 127 -10.47 9.82 -7.36
C THR A 127 -10.23 10.86 -6.28
N SER A 128 -10.37 10.46 -5.01
CA SER A 128 -9.99 11.24 -3.82
C SER A 128 -8.48 11.51 -3.72
N SER A 129 -7.66 10.76 -4.46
CA SER A 129 -6.19 10.86 -4.43
C SER A 129 -5.69 12.14 -5.09
N GLY A 130 -4.61 12.71 -4.56
CA GLY A 130 -3.90 13.83 -5.20
C GLY A 130 -3.40 13.52 -6.61
N SER A 131 -3.20 12.25 -6.94
CA SER A 131 -2.80 11.79 -8.27
C SER A 131 -3.82 12.13 -9.37
N ALA A 132 -5.11 12.29 -9.03
CA ALA A 132 -6.16 12.70 -9.97
C ALA A 132 -5.87 14.07 -10.61
N ILE A 133 -5.19 14.98 -9.90
CA ILE A 133 -4.79 16.29 -10.45
C ILE A 133 -3.84 16.13 -11.63
N ILE A 134 -2.86 15.21 -11.49
CA ILE A 134 -1.89 14.92 -12.55
C ILE A 134 -2.60 14.31 -13.76
N VAL A 135 -3.49 13.34 -13.53
CA VAL A 135 -4.28 12.70 -14.60
C VAL A 135 -5.11 13.74 -15.36
N GLN A 136 -5.76 14.68 -14.66
CA GLN A 136 -6.57 15.73 -15.31
C GLN A 136 -5.74 16.74 -16.10
N ILE A 137 -4.54 17.12 -15.61
CA ILE A 137 -3.63 17.99 -16.35
C ILE A 137 -3.19 17.30 -17.64
N LEU A 138 -2.78 16.04 -17.55
CA LEU A 138 -2.35 15.26 -18.72
C LEU A 138 -3.49 15.05 -19.72
N ALA A 139 -4.70 14.77 -19.24
CA ALA A 139 -5.88 14.58 -20.09
C ALA A 139 -6.33 15.87 -20.80
N LYS A 140 -5.98 17.05 -20.29
CA LYS A 140 -6.25 18.35 -20.94
C LYS A 140 -5.16 18.79 -21.92
N LEU A 141 -3.98 18.15 -21.88
CA LEU A 141 -2.84 18.47 -22.73
C LEU A 141 -2.82 17.67 -24.06
N GLY A 142 -3.69 16.67 -24.20
CA GLY A 142 -3.94 15.91 -25.43
C GLY A 142 -5.36 16.14 -25.94
#